data_AF-A0A7N2R0S4-F1
#
_entry.id   AF-A0A7N2R0S4-F1
#
_cell.length_a   1.000
_cell.length_b   1.000
_cell.length_c   1.000
_cell.angle_alpha   90.00
_cell.angle_beta   90.00
_cell.angle_gamma   90.00
#
_symmetry.space_group_name_H-M   'P 1'
#
loop_
_entity.id
_entity.type
_entity.pdbx_description
1 polymer ?
#
loop_
_entity_poly.entity_id
_entity_poly.type
_entity_poly.pdbx_seq_one_letter_code
_entity_poly.pdbx_strand_id
1 'polypeptide(L)'
;MAWALVSAIKDQLSSLITSEFTSIANVKGEVQKLESKFHTIQAMLNDAEKRQVKEEAVKLWLDKLKDVSYLMDDVLDEWNTAMIKAEIEKQQKD
;
A
#
# COMPACT_ATOMS: atom_id res chain seq x y z
N MET A 1 -6.59 -2.41 -13.97
CA MET A 1 -7.25 -1.75 -12.81
C MET A 1 -6.56 -2.13 -11.51
N ALA A 2 -6.35 -3.43 -11.22
CA ALA A 2 -5.63 -3.86 -10.02
C ALA A 2 -4.17 -3.35 -10.01
N TRP A 3 -3.54 -3.27 -11.18
CA TRP A 3 -2.17 -2.75 -11.30
C TRP A 3 -2.01 -1.33 -10.76
N ALA A 4 -2.94 -0.43 -11.07
CA ALA A 4 -2.87 0.97 -10.64
C ALA A 4 -2.98 1.10 -9.11
N LEU A 5 -3.91 0.36 -8.49
CA LEU A 5 -4.09 0.35 -7.04
C LEU A 5 -2.85 -0.19 -6.32
N VAL A 6 -2.32 -1.32 -6.77
CA VAL A 6 -1.11 -1.93 -6.18
C VAL A 6 0.11 -1.01 -6.36
N SER A 7 0.21 -0.29 -7.47
CA SER A 7 1.28 0.70 -7.67
C SER A 7 1.16 1.86 -6.70
N ALA A 8 -0.03 2.43 -6.53
CA ALA A 8 -0.27 3.55 -5.63
C ALA A 8 0.11 3.20 -4.18
N ILE A 9 -0.36 2.04 -3.70
CA ILE A 9 -0.04 1.55 -2.35
C ILE A 9 1.47 1.38 -2.16
N LYS A 10 2.15 0.78 -3.14
CA LYS A 10 3.61 0.59 -3.08
C LYS A 10 4.34 1.94 -2.98
N ASP A 11 3.91 2.94 -3.74
CA ASP A 11 4.52 4.26 -3.73
C ASP A 11 4.27 4.97 -2.38
N GLN A 12 3.07 4.86 -1.80
CA GLN A 12 2.77 5.34 -0.46
C GLN A 12 3.61 4.64 0.63
N LEU A 13 3.75 3.32 0.58
CA LEU A 13 4.60 2.56 1.51
C LEU A 13 6.06 2.99 1.40
N SER A 14 6.55 3.24 0.19
CA SER A 14 7.89 3.77 -0.05
C SER A 14 8.09 5.14 0.61
N SER A 15 7.09 6.02 0.49
CA SER A 15 7.09 7.33 1.17
C SER A 15 7.11 7.18 2.69
N LEU A 16 6.33 6.25 3.24
CA LEU A 16 6.28 6.01 4.69
C LEU A 16 7.64 5.57 5.24
N ILE A 17 8.37 4.70 4.53
CA ILE A 17 9.71 4.23 4.94
C ILE A 17 10.69 5.40 5.10
N THR A 18 10.52 6.47 4.33
CA THR A 18 11.35 7.68 4.39
C THR A 18 10.86 8.72 5.42
N SER A 19 9.67 8.52 6.00
CA SER A 19 9.09 9.46 6.97
C SER A 19 9.69 9.32 8.37
N GLU A 20 9.76 10.43 9.10
CA GLU A 20 10.26 10.46 10.49
C GLU A 20 9.37 9.66 11.46
N PHE A 21 8.09 9.49 11.13
CA PHE A 21 7.10 8.77 11.96
C PHE A 21 7.26 7.25 11.95
N THR A 22 7.99 6.67 10.99
CA THR A 22 8.34 5.24 11.00
C THR A 22 9.60 4.92 11.80
N SER A 23 10.14 5.87 12.57
CA SER A 23 11.39 5.69 13.33
C SER A 23 11.36 4.57 14.38
N ILE A 24 10.19 4.03 14.72
CA ILE A 24 10.06 2.80 15.51
C ILE A 24 10.55 1.63 14.64
N ALA A 25 11.72 1.07 14.98
CA ALA A 25 12.38 0.03 14.18
C ALA A 25 11.47 -1.15 13.78
N ASN A 26 10.56 -1.56 14.68
CA ASN A 26 9.60 -2.63 14.40
C ASN A 26 8.58 -2.24 13.32
N VAL A 27 8.06 -1.00 13.36
CA VAL A 27 7.12 -0.47 12.35
C VAL A 27 7.81 -0.37 11.00
N LYS A 28 9.01 0.21 10.95
CA LYS A 28 9.78 0.33 9.70
C LYS A 28 10.02 -1.03 9.03
N GLY A 29 10.39 -2.04 9.81
CA GLY A 29 10.62 -3.39 9.30
C GLY A 29 9.37 -4.01 8.67
N GLU A 30 8.20 -3.86 9.31
CA GLU A 30 6.94 -4.39 8.78
C GLU A 30 6.48 -3.61 7.53
N VAL A 31 6.67 -2.29 7.48
CA VAL A 31 6.34 -1.48 6.27
C VAL A 31 7.24 -1.89 5.10
N GLN A 32 8.55 -2.08 5.31
CA GLN A 32 9.46 -2.56 4.27
C GLN A 32 9.10 -3.96 3.75
N LYS A 33 8.72 -4.86 4.68
CA LYS A 33 8.26 -6.19 4.32
C LYS A 33 6.96 -6.15 3.51
N LEU A 34 6.07 -5.22 3.83
CA LEU A 34 4.84 -5.00 3.08
C LEU A 34 5.11 -4.43 1.69
N GLU A 35 5.98 -3.42 1.57
CA GLU A 35 6.40 -2.84 0.27
C GLU A 35 6.98 -3.93 -0.65
N SER A 36 7.86 -4.78 -0.13
CA SER A 36 8.45 -5.90 -0.89
C SER A 36 7.42 -6.90 -1.40
N LYS A 37 6.36 -7.18 -0.62
CA LYS A 37 5.24 -8.03 -1.06
C LYS A 37 4.45 -7.35 -2.19
N PHE A 38 4.14 -6.05 -2.05
CA PHE A 38 3.46 -5.29 -3.08
C PHE A 38 4.28 -5.19 -4.37
N HIS A 39 5.61 -5.09 -4.27
CA HIS A 39 6.51 -5.16 -5.42
C HIS A 39 6.38 -6.49 -6.16
N THR A 40 6.36 -7.60 -5.42
CA THR A 40 6.20 -8.95 -6.00
C THR A 40 4.84 -9.09 -6.68
N ILE A 41 3.77 -8.63 -6.04
CA ILE A 41 2.42 -8.63 -6.60
C ILE A 41 2.39 -7.79 -7.89
N GLN A 42 2.97 -6.59 -7.89
CA GLN A 42 3.02 -5.70 -9.05
C GLN A 42 3.67 -6.38 -10.27
N ALA A 43 4.76 -7.13 -10.06
CA ALA A 43 5.43 -7.87 -11.13
C ALA A 43 4.54 -8.97 -11.75
N MET A 44 3.70 -9.61 -10.95
CA MET A 44 2.76 -10.66 -11.41
C MET A 44 1.55 -10.09 -12.16
N LEU A 45 1.18 -8.84 -11.92
CA LEU A 45 -0.05 -8.25 -12.44
C LEU A 45 -0.05 -8.06 -13.97
N ASN A 46 1.11 -7.82 -14.59
CA ASN A 46 1.18 -7.65 -16.05
C ASN A 46 0.74 -8.90 -16.82
N ASP A 47 1.05 -10.10 -16.32
CA ASP A 47 0.60 -11.36 -16.90
C ASP A 47 -0.85 -11.67 -16.49
N ALA A 48 -1.16 -11.50 -15.20
CA ALA A 48 -2.47 -11.80 -14.65
C ALA A 48 -3.59 -10.95 -15.30
N GLU A 49 -3.38 -9.65 -15.50
CA GLU A 49 -4.38 -8.77 -16.12
C GLU A 49 -4.68 -9.16 -17.59
N LYS A 50 -3.74 -9.79 -18.31
CA LYS A 50 -3.99 -10.31 -19.67
C LYS A 50 -4.78 -11.62 -19.63
N ARG A 51 -4.44 -12.50 -18.68
CA ARG A 51 -5.06 -13.83 -18.52
C ARG A 51 -6.49 -13.77 -17.99
N GLN A 52 -6.86 -12.73 -17.24
CA GLN A 52 -8.21 -12.57 -16.66
C GLN A 52 -9.35 -12.66 -17.67
N VAL A 53 -9.09 -12.36 -18.95
CA VAL A 53 -10.10 -12.41 -20.03
C VAL A 53 -10.50 -13.85 -20.36
N LYS A 54 -9.59 -14.82 -20.14
CA LYS A 54 -9.77 -16.22 -20.51
C LYS A 54 -9.81 -17.16 -19.31
N GLU A 55 -9.26 -16.75 -18.17
CA GLU A 55 -9.12 -17.57 -16.97
C GLU A 55 -9.91 -16.97 -15.81
N GLU A 56 -11.10 -17.53 -15.53
CA GLU A 56 -11.99 -17.05 -14.46
C GLU A 56 -11.33 -17.12 -13.07
N ALA A 57 -10.48 -18.12 -12.84
CA ALA A 57 -9.72 -18.22 -11.59
C ALA A 57 -8.76 -17.02 -11.39
N VAL A 58 -8.13 -16.54 -12.46
CA VAL A 58 -7.25 -15.36 -12.43
C VAL A 58 -8.07 -14.10 -12.20
N LYS A 59 -9.23 -13.98 -12.86
CA LYS A 59 -10.15 -12.87 -12.64
C LYS A 59 -10.62 -12.78 -11.19
N LEU A 60 -11.08 -13.90 -10.61
CA LEU A 60 -11.50 -13.96 -9.21
C LEU A 60 -10.37 -13.59 -8.25
N TRP A 61 -9.13 -14.03 -8.52
CA TRP A 61 -7.98 -13.66 -7.71
C TRP A 61 -7.66 -12.16 -7.80
N LEU A 62 -7.73 -11.58 -9.00
CA LEU A 62 -7.52 -10.14 -9.21
C LEU A 62 -8.60 -9.28 -8.55
N ASP A 63 -9.86 -9.73 -8.55
CA ASP A 63 -10.95 -9.00 -7.90
C ASP A 63 -10.76 -8.98 -6.39
N LYS A 64 -10.40 -10.13 -5.77
CA LYS A 64 -10.03 -10.17 -4.34
C LYS A 64 -8.84 -9.27 -4.02
N LEU A 65 -7.86 -9.21 -4.91
CA LEU A 65 -6.71 -8.32 -4.72
C LEU A 65 -7.12 -6.85 -4.76
N LYS A 66 -8.06 -6.46 -5.64
CA LYS A 66 -8.61 -5.09 -5.65
C LYS A 66 -9.29 -4.78 -4.32
N ASP A 67 -10.14 -5.68 -3.82
CA ASP A 67 -10.86 -5.48 -2.56
C ASP A 67 -9.89 -5.26 -1.39
N VAL A 68 -8.85 -6.09 -1.28
CA VAL A 68 -7.81 -5.94 -0.25
C VAL A 68 -6.99 -4.66 -0.46
N SER A 69 -6.78 -4.24 -1.71
CA SER A 69 -6.06 -3.00 -2.01
C SER A 69 -6.87 -1.77 -1.57
N TYR A 70 -8.18 -1.76 -1.72
CA TYR A 70 -9.02 -0.68 -1.17
C TYR A 70 -8.93 -0.58 0.35
N LEU A 71 -9.00 -1.73 1.06
CA LEU A 71 -8.82 -1.74 2.51
C LEU A 71 -7.44 -1.23 2.94
N MET A 72 -6.40 -1.48 2.13
CA MET A 72 -5.06 -0.97 2.40
C MET A 72 -4.96 0.54 2.17
N ASP A 73 -5.60 1.05 1.12
CA ASP A 73 -5.68 2.48 0.82
C ASP A 73 -6.31 3.24 1.99
N ASP A 74 -7.45 2.74 2.51
CA ASP A 74 -8.12 3.30 3.69
C ASP A 74 -7.19 3.35 4.92
N VAL A 75 -6.46 2.26 5.19
CA VAL A 75 -5.51 2.19 6.32
C VAL A 75 -4.35 3.19 6.15
N LEU A 76 -3.84 3.34 4.93
CA LEU A 76 -2.76 4.30 4.65
C LEU A 76 -3.23 5.74 4.75
N ASP A 77 -4.47 6.04 4.34
CA ASP A 77 -5.08 7.35 4.49
C ASP A 77 -5.33 7.72 5.96
N GLU A 78 -5.79 6.78 6.78
CA GLU A 78 -5.90 6.96 8.23
C GLU A 78 -4.54 7.24 8.86
N TRP A 79 -3.50 6.49 8.47
CA TRP A 79 -2.14 6.71 8.93
C TRP A 79 -1.64 8.11 8.58
N ASN A 80 -1.79 8.52 7.30
CA ASN A 80 -1.39 9.84 6.83
C ASN A 80 -2.12 10.95 7.60
N THR A 81 -3.42 10.77 7.83
CA THR A 81 -4.24 11.70 8.62
C THR A 81 -3.72 11.82 10.06
N ALA A 82 -3.38 10.70 10.69
CA ALA A 82 -2.83 10.69 12.04
C ALA A 82 -1.46 11.39 12.12
N MET A 83 -0.57 11.17 11.14
CA MET A 83 0.72 11.86 11.07
C MET A 83 0.55 13.38 10.94
N ILE A 84 -0.34 13.83 10.04
CA ILE A 84 -0.60 15.26 9.84
C ILE A 84 -1.14 15.90 11.12
N LYS A 85 -2.07 15.23 11.83
CA LYS A 85 -2.59 15.71 13.12
C LYS A 85 -1.47 15.84 14.16
N ALA A 86 -0.61 14.83 14.28
CA ALA A 86 0.50 14.85 15.22
C ALA A 86 1.49 16.00 14.93
N GLU A 87 1.74 16.30 13.66
CA GLU A 87 2.59 17.42 13.25
C GLU A 87 1.97 18.78 13.61
N ILE A 88 0.68 18.96 13.36
CA ILE A 88 -0.06 20.18 13.74
C ILE A 88 -0.03 20.37 15.26
N GLU A 89 -0.25 19.32 16.04
CA GLU A 89 -0.23 19.38 17.51
C GLU A 89 1.16 19.72 18.06
N LYS A 90 2.23 19.28 17.38
CA LYS A 90 3.61 19.62 17.73
C LYS A 90 3.87 21.11 17.50
N GLN A 91 3.46 21.64 16.34
CA GLN A 91 3.62 23.05 15.97
C GLN A 91 2.79 24.03 16.83
N GLN A 92 1.73 23.56 17.49
CA GLN A 92 0.94 24.37 18.42
C GLN A 92 1.53 24.43 19.84
N LYS A 93 2.49 23.56 20.17
CA LYS A 93 3.14 23.50 21.49
C LYS A 93 4.50 24.20 21.54
N ASP A 94 5.03 24.58 20.38
CA ASP A 94 6.23 25.40 20.21
C ASP A 94 5.87 26.89 20.13
#